data_AF-A0A3N5W0E5-F1
#
_entry.id   AF-A0A3N5W0E5-F1
#
_cell.length_a   1.000
_cell.length_b   1.000
_cell.length_c   1.000
_cell.angle_alpha   90.00
_cell.angle_beta   90.00
_cell.angle_gamma   90.00
#
_symmetry.space_group_name_H-M   'P 1'
#
loop_
_entity.id
_entity.type
_entity.pdbx_description
1 polymer ?
#
loop_
_entity_poly.entity_id
_entity_poly.type
_entity_poly.pdbx_seq_one_letter_code
_entity_poly.pdbx_strand_id
1 'polypeptide(L)' 'MESLGINIGLLLIQSIIPIIWIGFPLISLIDLGKKNLSGTTLALWVLIICAIPFLGPLAYWLIKPTAENKV' A
#
# COMPACT_ATOMS: atom_id res chain seq x y z
N MET A 1 11.78 18.31 -27.25
CA MET A 1 10.75 18.74 -26.26
C MET A 1 9.72 17.64 -25.96
N GLU A 2 9.38 16.77 -26.93
CA GLU A 2 8.45 15.65 -26.76
C GLU A 2 8.89 14.60 -25.72
N SER A 3 10.19 14.29 -25.66
CA SER A 3 10.76 13.37 -24.66
C SER A 3 10.57 13.84 -23.21
N LEU A 4 10.64 15.15 -22.93
CA LEU A 4 10.44 15.67 -21.58
C LEU A 4 8.97 15.52 -21.13
N GLY A 5 8.01 15.76 -22.02
CA GLY A 5 6.59 15.63 -21.71
C GLY A 5 6.16 14.19 -21.41
N ILE A 6 6.64 13.22 -22.19
CA ILE A 6 6.34 11.80 -21.99
C ILE A 6 6.95 11.30 -20.67
N ASN A 7 8.21 11.65 -20.38
CA ASN A 7 8.88 11.24 -19.14
C ASN A 7 8.22 11.85 -17.90
N ILE A 8 7.81 13.11 -17.95
CA ILE A 8 7.07 13.75 -16.86
C ILE A 8 5.71 13.06 -16.63
N GLY A 9 4.96 12.78 -17.69
CA GLY A 9 3.68 12.06 -17.58
C GLY A 9 3.83 10.69 -16.93
N LEU A 10 4.85 9.93 -17.34
CA LEU A 10 5.17 8.62 -16.75
C LEU A 10 5.62 8.72 -15.28
N LEU A 11 6.40 9.74 -14.92
CA LEU A 11 6.84 9.96 -13.53
C LEU A 11 5.65 10.30 -12.62
N LEU A 12 4.69 11.10 -13.10
CA LEU A 12 3.49 11.42 -12.35
C LEU A 12 2.64 10.16 -12.09
N ILE A 13 2.42 9.33 -13.12
CA ILE A 13 1.66 8.08 -12.99
C ILE A 13 2.36 7.12 -12.04
N GLN A 14 3.68 6.96 -12.17
CA GLN A 14 4.47 6.09 -11.28
C GLN A 14 4.46 6.58 -9.83
N SER A 15 4.40 7.89 -9.60
CA SER A 15 4.35 8.48 -8.26
C SER A 15 3.01 8.28 -7.56
N ILE A 16 1.91 8.13 -8.31
CA ILE A 16 0.57 7.90 -7.73
C ILE A 16 0.54 6.61 -6.92
N ILE A 17 1.19 5.54 -7.40
CA ILE A 17 1.17 4.24 -6.73
C ILE A 17 1.72 4.29 -5.30
N PRO A 18 2.96 4.77 -5.04
CA PRO A 18 3.48 4.86 -3.67
C PRO A 18 2.71 5.88 -2.82
N ILE A 19 2.20 6.97 -3.43
CA ILE A 19 1.37 7.95 -2.72
C ILE A 19 0.08 7.31 -2.24
N ILE A 20 -0.61 6.53 -3.06
CA ILE A 20 -1.82 5.81 -2.67
C ILE A 20 -1.48 4.77 -1.62
N TRP A 21 -0.41 4.00 -1.84
CA TRP A 21 0.00 2.90 -0.97
C TRP A 21 0.28 3.36 0.46
N ILE A 22 0.93 4.52 0.64
CA ILE A 22 1.26 5.08 1.96
C ILE A 22 0.13 6.00 2.46
N GLY A 23 -0.44 6.79 1.56
CA GLY A 23 -1.43 7.81 1.88
C GLY A 23 -2.76 7.23 2.35
N PHE A 24 -3.25 6.15 1.73
CA PHE A 24 -4.53 5.54 2.14
C PHE A 24 -4.50 5.04 3.60
N PRO A 25 -3.53 4.22 4.02
CA PRO A 25 -3.42 3.80 5.41
C PRO A 25 -3.34 4.97 6.40
N LEU A 26 -2.56 6.00 6.07
CA LEU A 26 -2.43 7.19 6.92
C LEU A 26 -3.75 7.95 7.05
N ILE A 27 -4.44 8.21 5.93
CA ILE A 27 -5.73 8.90 5.93
C ILE A 27 -6.76 8.08 6.71
N SER A 28 -6.77 6.76 6.54
CA SER A 28 -7.66 5.86 7.29
C SER A 28 -7.37 5.88 8.79
N LEU A 29 -6.10 5.91 9.22
CA LEU A 29 -5.74 6.04 10.64
C LEU A 29 -6.15 7.39 11.22
N ILE A 30 -5.98 8.48 10.46
CA ILE A 30 -6.42 9.83 10.87
C ILE A 30 -7.95 9.87 11.00
N ASP A 31 -8.70 9.28 10.07
CA ASP A 31 -10.17 9.22 10.18
C ASP A 31 -10.61 8.30 11.32
N LEU A 32 -9.94 7.16 11.50
CA LEU A 32 -10.22 6.21 12.58
C LEU A 32 -10.03 6.84 13.96
N GLY A 33 -8.97 7.65 14.14
CA GLY A 33 -8.71 8.38 15.39
C GLY A 33 -9.79 9.40 15.76
N LYS A 34 -10.66 9.76 14.81
CA LYS A 34 -11.81 10.64 15.04
C LYS A 34 -13.08 9.87 15.43
N LYS A 35 -13.08 8.54 15.37
CA LYS A 35 -14.26 7.71 15.70
C LYS A 35 -14.26 7.36 17.19
N ASN A 36 -15.44 7.44 17.81
CA ASN A 36 -15.66 6.95 19.18
C ASN A 36 -15.95 5.45 19.16
N LEU A 37 -14.90 4.63 19.03
CA LEU A 37 -14.98 3.17 19.06
C LEU A 37 -14.57 2.64 20.44
N SER A 38 -15.07 1.47 20.81
CA SER A 38 -14.56 0.74 21.99
C SER A 38 -13.10 0.34 21.77
N GLY A 39 -12.33 0.22 22.86
CA GLY A 39 -10.88 -0.02 22.79
C GLY A 39 -10.50 -1.25 21.96
N THR A 40 -11.21 -2.37 22.12
CA THR A 40 -10.97 -3.59 21.33
C THR A 40 -11.26 -3.38 19.84
N THR A 41 -12.38 -2.75 19.50
CA THR A 41 -12.76 -2.50 18.11
C THR A 41 -11.77 -1.54 17.43
N LEU A 42 -11.33 -0.50 18.13
CA LEU A 42 -10.31 0.43 17.65
C LEU A 42 -9.00 -0.31 17.37
N ALA A 43 -8.54 -1.14 18.30
CA ALA A 43 -7.30 -1.90 18.16
C ALA A 43 -7.33 -2.84 16.94
N LEU A 44 -8.46 -3.52 16.69
CA LEU A 44 -8.63 -4.35 15.51
C LEU A 44 -8.55 -3.55 14.21
N TRP A 45 -9.20 -2.39 14.14
CA TRP A 45 -9.13 -1.54 12.95
C TRP A 45 -7.72 -1.00 12.69
N VAL A 46 -7.02 -0.55 13.74
CA VAL A 46 -5.62 -0.13 13.62
C VAL A 46 -4.77 -1.29 13.09
N LEU A 47 -4.93 -2.49 13.65
CA LEU A 47 -4.19 -3.67 13.23
C LEU A 47 -4.44 -3.99 11.75
N ILE A 48 -5.69 -3.99 11.30
CA ILE A 48 -6.07 -4.28 9.91
C ILE A 48 -5.46 -3.24 8.96
N ILE A 49 -5.64 -1.95 9.25
CA ILE A 49 -5.13 -0.85 8.41
C ILE A 49 -3.61 -0.93 8.29
N CYS A 50 -2.92 -1.25 9.39
CA CYS A 50 -1.47 -1.40 9.39
C CYS A 50 -1.01 -2.70 8.70
N ALA A 51 -1.73 -3.82 8.82
CA ALA A 51 -1.27 -5.11 8.32
C ALA A 51 -1.42 -5.28 6.80
N ILE A 52 -2.52 -4.78 6.22
CA ILE A 52 -2.85 -4.98 4.79
C ILE A 52 -1.71 -4.56 3.84
N PRO A 53 -1.07 -3.38 4.00
CA PRO A 53 0.04 -2.96 3.13
C PRO A 53 1.24 -3.91 3.13
N PHE A 54 1.38 -4.77 4.14
CA PHE A 54 2.50 -5.71 4.25
C PHE A 54 2.15 -7.12 3.78
N LEU A 55 0.86 -7.48 3.67
CA LEU A 55 0.46 -8.86 3.35
C LEU A 55 0.99 -9.34 1.99
N GLY A 56 0.97 -8.49 0.96
CA GLY A 56 1.51 -8.83 -0.36
C GLY A 56 3.02 -9.13 -0.34
N PRO A 57 3.86 -8.19 0.11
CA PRO A 57 5.30 -8.41 0.27
C PRO A 57 5.63 -9.60 1.18
N LEU A 58 4.90 -9.76 2.30
CA LEU A 58 5.07 -10.90 3.18
C LEU A 58 4.74 -12.21 2.48
N ALA A 59 3.64 -12.28 1.72
CA ALA A 59 3.29 -13.47 0.95
C ALA A 59 4.38 -13.84 -0.06
N TYR A 60 4.96 -12.85 -0.75
CA TYR A 60 6.09 -13.08 -1.65
C TYR A 60 7.31 -13.67 -0.93
N TRP A 61 7.66 -13.14 0.24
CA TRP A 61 8.80 -13.66 1.03
C TRP A 61 8.53 -15.02 1.67
N LEU A 62 7.28 -15.33 1.98
CA LEU A 62 6.89 -16.63 2.52
C LEU A 62 6.87 -17.71 1.44
N ILE A 63 6.26 -17.40 0.28
CA ILE A 63 6.10 -18.37 -0.81
C ILE A 63 7.39 -18.52 -1.61
N LYS A 64 8.17 -17.45 -1.76
CA LYS A 64 9.39 -17.37 -2.60
C LYS A 64 9.19 -18.10 -3.93
N PRO A 65 8.21 -17.68 -4.75
CA PRO A 65 7.86 -18.40 -5.96
C PRO A 65 9.11 -18.57 -6.82
N THR A 66 9.55 -19.82 -6.98
CA THR A 66 10.68 -20.16 -7.84
C THR A 66 10.19 -20.19 -9.27
N ALA A 67 10.97 -19.61 -10.19
CA ALA A 67 10.65 -19.68 -11.61
C ALA A 67 10.57 -21.16 -12.02
N GLU A 68 9.40 -21.56 -12.54
CA GLU A 68 9.28 -22.84 -13.22
C GLU A 68 10.27 -22.82 -14.40
N ASN A 69 11.29 -23.68 -14.35
CA ASN A 69 12.24 -23.85 -15.45
C ASN A 69 11.42 -24.21 -16.69
N LYS A 70 11.28 -23.26 -17.61
CA LYS A 70 10.79 -23.54 -18.96
C LYS A 70 11.86 -24.38 -19.66
N VAL A 71 11.73 -25.70 -19.54
CA VAL A 71 12.42 -26.69 -20.39
C VAL A 71 11.85 -26.58 -21.80
#